data_AF-A0A1I9G9M0-F1
#
_entry.id   AF-A0A1I9G9M0-F1
#
_cell.length_a   1.000
_cell.length_b   1.000
_cell.length_c   1.000
_cell.angle_alpha   90.00
_cell.angle_beta   90.00
_cell.angle_gamma   90.00
#
_symmetry.space_group_name_H-M   'P 1'
#
loop_
_entity.id
_entity.type
_entity.pdbx_description
1 polymer ?
#
loop_
_entity_poly.entity_id
_entity_poly.type
_entity_poly.pdbx_seq_one_letter_code
_entity_poly.pdbx_strand_id
1 'polypeptide(L)'
;FEPGQTLLVKGKTAEDSVRFTINLHNTAADFSGSDVPLHISIRFDEGKIVFNTFSKGEWGKEERKSNPYKKGDDIDIRIRAHDSKYTIYVDQVIESSTVFI
;
A
#
# COMPACT_ATOMS: atom_id res chain seq x y z
N PHE A 1 0.01 -6.22 -14.13
CA PHE A 1 -1.14 -5.59 -13.45
C PHE A 1 -1.49 -4.41 -14.33
N GLU A 2 -2.57 -4.53 -15.09
CA GLU A 2 -2.90 -3.66 -16.22
C GLU A 2 -3.81 -2.50 -15.81
N PRO A 3 -3.77 -1.37 -16.54
CA PRO A 3 -4.72 -0.27 -16.37
C PRO A 3 -6.17 -0.75 -16.34
N GLY A 4 -6.93 -0.28 -15.35
CA GLY A 4 -8.32 -0.69 -15.11
C GLY A 4 -8.48 -1.88 -14.14
N GLN A 5 -7.43 -2.68 -13.90
CA GLN A 5 -7.49 -3.74 -12.90
C GLN A 5 -7.48 -3.19 -11.47
N THR A 6 -8.12 -3.94 -10.56
CA THR A 6 -8.17 -3.59 -9.13
C THR A 6 -7.78 -4.80 -8.28
N LEU A 7 -6.82 -4.61 -7.38
CA LEU A 7 -6.50 -5.56 -6.32
C LEU A 7 -7.32 -5.17 -5.08
N LEU A 8 -8.09 -6.12 -4.56
CA LEU A 8 -8.86 -5.99 -3.32
C LEU A 8 -8.18 -6.78 -2.20
N VAL A 9 -7.86 -6.11 -1.10
CA VAL A 9 -7.31 -6.71 0.11
C VAL A 9 -8.28 -6.44 1.26
N LYS A 10 -8.87 -7.52 1.78
CA LYS A 10 -9.71 -7.48 2.97
C LYS A 10 -9.12 -8.40 4.03
N GLY A 11 -9.33 -8.04 5.28
CA GLY A 11 -8.83 -8.81 6.42
C GLY A 11 -9.24 -8.17 7.73
N LYS A 12 -8.78 -8.78 8.82
CA LYS A 12 -8.97 -8.28 10.17
C LYS A 12 -7.64 -8.19 10.87
N THR A 13 -7.44 -7.13 11.62
CA THR A 13 -6.25 -6.96 12.46
C THR A 13 -6.52 -7.43 13.88
N ALA A 14 -5.49 -7.88 14.60
CA ALA A 14 -5.57 -8.17 16.03
C ALA A 14 -5.36 -6.89 16.86
N GLU A 15 -5.81 -6.89 18.12
CA GLU A 15 -5.68 -5.72 19.02
C GLU A 15 -4.22 -5.33 19.34
N ASP A 16 -3.29 -6.28 19.21
CA ASP A 16 -1.85 -6.09 19.41
C ASP A 16 -1.09 -5.78 18.10
N SER A 17 -1.80 -5.63 16.97
CA SER A 17 -1.18 -5.32 15.68
C SER A 17 -0.35 -4.04 15.73
N VAL A 18 0.87 -4.12 15.20
CA VAL A 18 1.77 -2.97 15.09
C VAL A 18 1.68 -2.37 13.69
N ARG A 19 1.86 -3.21 12.66
CA ARG A 19 1.85 -2.80 11.26
C ARG A 19 1.65 -3.99 10.34
N PHE A 20 1.24 -3.73 9.11
CA PHE A 20 1.34 -4.68 8.00
C PHE A 20 1.66 -3.96 6.70
N THR A 21 2.09 -4.71 5.68
CA THR A 21 2.47 -4.15 4.39
C THR A 21 1.80 -4.87 3.24
N ILE A 22 1.54 -4.12 2.16
CA ILE A 22 1.07 -4.62 0.87
C ILE A 22 2.08 -4.12 -0.16
N ASN A 23 2.69 -5.04 -0.90
CA ASN A 23 3.68 -4.72 -1.93
C ASN A 23 3.24 -5.27 -3.28
N LEU A 24 3.40 -4.45 -4.33
CA LEU A 24 3.41 -4.92 -5.71
C LEU A 24 4.86 -4.99 -6.19
N HIS A 25 5.34 -6.19 -6.51
CA HIS A 25 6.70 -6.45 -7.00
C HIS A 25 6.73 -6.60 -8.52
N ASN A 26 7.84 -6.23 -9.17
CA ASN A 26 8.00 -6.38 -10.62
C ASN A 26 8.31 -7.84 -11.06
N THR A 27 8.95 -8.63 -10.20
CA THR A 27 9.32 -10.04 -10.43
C THR A 27 8.75 -10.92 -9.34
N ALA A 28 8.85 -12.25 -9.52
CA ALA A 28 8.59 -13.20 -8.45
C ALA A 28 9.37 -12.77 -7.19
N ALA A 29 8.74 -12.90 -6.02
CA ALA A 29 9.30 -12.53 -4.73
C ALA A 29 10.45 -13.47 -4.33
N ASP A 30 11.54 -13.49 -5.10
CA ASP A 30 12.84 -13.71 -4.50
C ASP A 30 13.23 -12.40 -3.82
N PHE A 31 13.64 -12.46 -2.57
CA PHE A 31 13.99 -11.27 -1.77
C PHE A 31 15.33 -10.65 -2.24
N SER A 32 15.56 -10.65 -3.56
CA SER A 32 16.80 -10.29 -4.25
C SER A 32 17.00 -8.78 -4.42
N GLY A 33 16.03 -7.97 -3.98
CA GLY A 33 16.05 -6.51 -4.18
C GLY A 33 15.40 -6.08 -5.49
N SER A 34 14.40 -6.83 -5.97
CA SER A 34 13.57 -6.43 -7.11
C SER A 34 12.79 -5.15 -6.83
N ASP A 35 12.51 -4.39 -7.88
CA ASP A 35 11.76 -3.14 -7.76
C ASP A 35 10.37 -3.42 -7.15
N VAL A 36 9.95 -2.52 -6.27
CA VAL A 36 8.62 -2.48 -5.67
C VAL A 36 7.94 -1.21 -6.17
N PRO A 37 7.26 -1.26 -7.34
CA PRO A 37 6.51 -0.13 -7.87
C PRO A 37 5.58 0.53 -6.84
N LEU A 38 4.97 -0.28 -5.96
CA LEU A 38 4.08 0.20 -4.91
C LEU A 38 4.30 -0.56 -3.61
N HIS A 39 4.74 0.17 -2.59
CA HIS A 39 4.77 -0.26 -1.19
C HIS A 39 3.71 0.52 -0.41
N ILE A 40 2.89 -0.20 0.34
CA ILE A 40 1.93 0.36 1.29
C ILE A 40 2.25 -0.21 2.67
N SER A 41 2.41 0.65 3.67
CA SER A 41 2.60 0.26 5.07
C SER A 41 1.52 0.90 5.94
N ILE A 42 0.65 0.07 6.50
CA ILE A 42 -0.35 0.50 7.48
C ILE A 42 0.30 0.39 8.86
N ARG A 43 0.55 1.54 9.50
CA ARG A 43 1.30 1.65 10.76
C ARG A 43 0.36 2.12 11.87
N PHE A 44 -0.05 1.21 12.76
CA PHE A 44 -0.93 1.52 13.89
C PHE A 44 -0.18 2.24 15.03
N ASP A 45 1.11 1.96 15.16
CA ASP A 45 2.03 2.61 16.09
C ASP A 45 2.28 4.08 15.74
N GLU A 46 2.34 4.43 14.46
CA GLU A 46 2.47 5.82 13.99
C GLU A 46 1.13 6.51 13.72
N GLY A 47 0.03 5.74 13.60
CA GLY A 47 -1.27 6.26 13.13
C GLY A 47 -1.22 6.77 11.69
N LYS A 48 -0.38 6.14 10.83
CA LYS A 48 -0.15 6.56 9.45
C LYS A 48 -0.26 5.42 8.45
N ILE A 49 -0.67 5.78 7.25
CA ILE A 49 -0.45 4.97 6.05
C ILE A 49 0.73 5.58 5.31
N VAL A 50 1.72 4.76 4.99
CA VAL A 50 2.91 5.18 4.25
C VAL A 50 2.92 4.52 2.89
N PHE A 51 3.12 5.31 1.85
CA PHE A 51 3.32 4.87 0.49
C PHE A 51 4.74 5.18 0.06
N ASN A 52 5.35 4.25 -0.67
CA ASN A 52 6.66 4.46 -1.26
C ASN A 52 6.85 3.57 -2.49
N THR A 53 7.93 3.81 -3.22
CA THR A 53 8.42 2.99 -4.32
C THR A 53 9.86 2.62 -4.01
N PHE A 54 10.21 1.36 -4.24
CA PHE A 54 11.59 0.89 -4.23
C PHE A 54 12.02 0.69 -5.67
N SER A 55 13.04 1.41 -6.11
CA SER A 55 13.54 1.31 -7.48
C SER A 55 15.05 1.42 -7.51
N LYS A 56 15.72 0.62 -8.34
CA LYS A 56 17.18 0.68 -8.51
C LYS A 56 17.96 0.54 -7.19
N GLY A 57 17.44 -0.26 -6.26
CA GLY A 57 18.11 -0.53 -4.98
C GLY A 57 17.84 0.50 -3.88
N GLU A 58 17.01 1.52 -4.12
CA GLU A 58 16.75 2.59 -3.15
C GLU A 58 15.25 2.84 -2.94
N TRP A 59 14.90 3.22 -1.72
CA TRP A 59 13.57 3.74 -1.39
C TRP A 59 13.45 5.20 -1.82
N GLY A 60 12.35 5.53 -2.48
CA GLY A 60 11.99 6.90 -2.78
C GLY A 60 11.56 7.71 -1.56
N LYS A 61 11.03 8.90 -1.83
CA LYS A 61 10.44 9.76 -0.80
C LYS A 61 9.08 9.21 -0.36
N GLU A 62 8.91 8.99 0.94
CA GLU A 62 7.65 8.54 1.50
C GLU A 62 6.53 9.58 1.32
N GLU A 63 5.34 9.09 0.93
CA GLU A 63 4.08 9.81 1.06
C GLU A 63 3.32 9.28 2.27
N ARG A 64 2.81 10.17 3.12
CA ARG A 64 2.18 9.80 4.39
C ARG A 64 0.75 10.34 4.47
N LYS A 65 -0.18 9.50 4.90
CA LYS A 65 -1.60 9.82 5.16
C LYS A 65 -1.99 9.38 6.56
N SER A 66 -3.11 9.91 7.07
CA SER A 66 -3.65 9.43 8.34
C SER A 66 -4.11 7.98 8.19
N ASN A 67 -3.87 7.14 9.20
CA ASN A 67 -4.49 5.82 9.24
C ASN A 67 -5.90 5.93 9.84
N PRO A 68 -6.98 5.62 9.09
CA PRO A 68 -8.32 5.65 9.65
C PRO A 68 -8.63 4.42 10.52
N TYR A 69 -7.87 3.33 10.37
CA TYR A 69 -8.09 2.08 11.09
C TYR A 69 -7.57 2.13 12.52
N LYS A 70 -8.28 1.48 13.44
CA LYS A 70 -7.79 1.15 14.78
C LYS A 70 -7.31 -0.30 14.81
N LYS A 71 -6.51 -0.62 15.82
CA LYS A 71 -6.10 -2.01 16.08
C LYS A 71 -7.34 -2.85 16.40
N GLY A 72 -7.44 -4.04 15.80
CA GLY A 72 -8.61 -4.91 15.98
C GLY A 72 -9.68 -4.74 14.89
N ASP A 73 -9.62 -3.66 14.11
CA ASP A 73 -10.60 -3.37 13.07
C ASP A 73 -10.41 -4.25 11.84
N ASP A 74 -11.51 -4.41 11.10
CA ASP A 74 -11.50 -4.92 9.74
C ASP A 74 -10.90 -3.88 8.79
N ILE A 75 -10.27 -4.34 7.71
CA ILE A 75 -9.67 -3.50 6.68
C ILE A 75 -10.28 -3.77 5.30
N ASP A 76 -10.48 -2.73 4.49
CA ASP A 76 -10.80 -2.80 3.06
C ASP A 76 -9.88 -1.85 2.29
N ILE A 77 -8.83 -2.41 1.69
CA ILE A 77 -7.87 -1.66 0.88
C ILE A 77 -8.02 -2.08 -0.58
N ARG A 78 -8.16 -1.10 -1.47
CA ARG A 78 -8.25 -1.34 -2.92
C ARG A 78 -7.20 -0.55 -3.65
N ILE A 79 -6.50 -1.22 -4.55
CA ILE A 79 -5.45 -0.62 -5.37
C ILE A 79 -5.91 -0.74 -6.82
N ARG A 80 -6.21 0.40 -7.46
CA ARG A 80 -6.59 0.45 -8.87
C ARG A 80 -5.43 0.94 -9.72
N ALA A 81 -5.08 0.17 -10.73
CA ALA A 81 -4.06 0.54 -11.71
C ALA A 81 -4.64 1.47 -12.78
N HIS A 82 -3.84 2.48 -13.15
CA HIS A 82 -4.03 3.36 -14.29
C HIS A 82 -2.72 3.40 -15.10
N ASP A 83 -2.77 3.99 -16.29
CA ASP A 83 -1.61 4.03 -17.19
C ASP A 83 -0.35 4.68 -16.58
N SER A 84 -0.53 5.63 -15.65
CA SER A 84 0.57 6.39 -15.05
C SER A 84 0.57 6.40 -13.53
N LYS A 85 -0.36 5.68 -12.88
CA LYS A 85 -0.52 5.74 -11.43
C LYS A 85 -1.32 4.61 -10.80
N TYR A 86 -1.20 4.49 -9.49
CA TYR A 86 -2.16 3.79 -8.64
C TYR A 86 -3.08 4.75 -7.89
N THR A 87 -4.38 4.41 -7.85
CA THR A 87 -5.34 5.03 -6.94
C THR A 87 -5.62 4.06 -5.79
N ILE A 88 -5.47 4.52 -4.55
CA ILE A 88 -5.66 3.69 -3.36
C ILE A 88 -6.91 4.15 -2.61
N TYR A 89 -7.80 3.19 -2.35
CA TYR A 89 -9.00 3.37 -1.54
C TYR A 89 -8.84 2.64 -0.22
N VAL A 90 -9.30 3.28 0.86
CA VAL A 90 -9.32 2.75 2.22
C VAL A 90 -10.74 2.93 2.72
N ASP A 91 -11.41 1.83 3.09
CA ASP A 91 -12.83 1.81 3.45
C ASP A 91 -13.75 2.53 2.45
N GLN A 92 -13.50 2.33 1.15
CA GLN A 92 -14.22 2.96 0.03
C GLN A 92 -14.01 4.48 -0.12
N VAL A 93 -13.25 5.11 0.77
CA VAL A 93 -12.87 6.52 0.67
C VAL A 93 -11.51 6.62 -0.05
N ILE A 94 -11.36 7.61 -0.93
CA ILE A 94 -10.10 7.87 -1.64
C ILE A 94 -9.13 8.53 -0.67
N GLU A 95 -8.07 7.83 -0.26
CA GLU A 95 -7.06 8.34 0.68
C GLU A 95 -5.76 8.80 0.01
N SER A 96 -5.46 8.28 -1.18
CA SER A 96 -4.31 8.71 -1.98
C SER A 96 -4.70 8.86 -3.45
N SER A 97 -4.41 10.03 -4.01
CA SER A 97 -4.74 10.36 -5.40
C SER A 97 -3.70 9.87 -6.41
N THR A 98 -2.45 9.62 -6.01
CA THR A 98 -1.40 9.22 -6.97
C THR A 98 -0.13 8.65 -6.33
N VAL A 99 0.16 7.36 -6.50
CA VAL A 99 1.57 6.89 -6.57
C VAL A 99 1.89 6.75 -8.06
N PHE A 100 2.85 7.51 -8.56
CA PHE A 100 3.25 7.46 -9.98
C PHE A 100 4.12 6.23 -10.25
N ILE A 101 3.90 5.61 -11.42
CA ILE A 101 4.64 4.45 -11.92
C ILE A 101 5.86 4.93 -12.71
#